data_AF-A0A556VA49-F1
#
_entry.id   AF-A0A556VA49-F1
#
_cell.length_a   1.000
_cell.length_b   1.000
_cell.length_c   1.000
_cell.angle_alpha   90.00
_cell.angle_beta   90.00
_cell.angle_gamma   90.00
#
_symmetry.space_group_name_H-M   'P 1'
#
loop_
_entity.id
_entity.type
_entity.pdbx_description
1 polymer ?
#
loop_
_entity_poly.entity_id
_entity_poly.type
_entity_poly.pdbx_seq_one_letter_code
_entity_poly.pdbx_strand_id
1 'polypeptide(L)'
;MAACLVPDQPAVNITLEHLEELDTQLRAEGVAFSPEASHHLRETADAIKELEALRKAAHEELEVETIETGKLRHRLLSQRDGIISEISDRGDNVRRSRADQNEHRDAKPAGRGFTELLRKEERVVEPPNQISLLEKRSDRLKARQQEQEEHIKNKMNKSDELTEQRERHEKELEELRETQNRQLLRLQENIKAVDREIEEEQRKSSVRLEALSNLSSMLQAQRKKEEETQINHKRLKKEASFELEKEELCVGMETLEEHHRDSVRKLRSAISFHKTRYSELTEEKEKLQQQEVLSSLTEELTHRISKAEEEHKQTEIEYSNEIQRLNAKSVARACLDEEQELKDQELNDIRSHLELSIQEAKERTTATLQSKEDLQKELQTSRDYHTELLRSSGEQIVAVEENVSEKEQMLEQVKMENSRLHLESAEKDQTLLDAMQMFRLQVQERKQHMEDVNVRLEAELKTMSTLLEISNSQHK
;
A
#
# COMPACT_ATOMS: atom_id res chain seq x y z
N MET A 1 -12.36 -15.97 43.81
CA MET A 1 -12.49 -14.86 42.84
C MET A 1 -12.92 -15.51 41.55
N ALA A 2 -14.11 -15.19 41.05
CA ALA A 2 -14.48 -15.63 39.71
C ALA A 2 -13.59 -14.84 38.75
N ALA A 3 -12.71 -15.52 38.00
CA ALA A 3 -11.97 -14.87 36.92
C ALA A 3 -13.03 -14.40 35.92
N CYS A 4 -13.14 -13.08 35.74
CA CYS A 4 -13.95 -12.53 34.68
C CYS A 4 -13.26 -12.88 33.37
N LEU A 5 -13.68 -14.00 32.76
CA LEU A 5 -13.12 -14.47 31.51
C LEU A 5 -13.49 -13.45 30.43
N VAL A 6 -12.52 -12.61 30.07
CA VAL A 6 -12.63 -11.73 28.90
C VAL A 6 -12.85 -12.64 27.68
N PRO A 7 -13.96 -12.49 26.95
CA PRO A 7 -14.22 -13.33 25.79
C PRO A 7 -13.12 -13.17 24.75
N ASP A 8 -12.71 -14.30 24.17
CA ASP A 8 -11.80 -14.30 23.03
C ASP A 8 -12.42 -13.51 21.88
N GLN A 9 -11.59 -12.72 21.20
CA GLN A 9 -12.05 -11.93 20.08
C GLN A 9 -12.06 -12.84 18.82
N PRO A 10 -13.24 -13.17 18.24
CA PRO A 10 -13.33 -14.21 17.20
C PRO A 10 -12.45 -13.92 15.99
N ALA A 11 -12.29 -12.64 15.63
CA ALA A 11 -11.44 -12.21 14.54
C ALA A 11 -9.95 -12.54 14.74
N VAL A 12 -9.44 -12.47 15.98
CA VAL A 12 -8.05 -12.80 16.29
C VAL A 12 -7.82 -14.30 16.14
N ASN A 13 -8.76 -15.12 16.62
CA ASN A 13 -8.68 -16.57 16.46
C ASN A 13 -8.72 -16.98 14.99
N ILE A 14 -9.63 -16.41 14.18
CA ILE A 14 -9.69 -16.66 12.73
C ILE A 14 -8.38 -16.28 12.06
N THR A 15 -7.77 -15.15 12.46
CA THR A 15 -6.49 -14.70 11.89
C THR A 15 -5.34 -15.66 12.23
N LEU A 16 -5.29 -16.15 13.47
CA LEU A 16 -4.31 -17.14 13.90
C LEU A 16 -4.48 -18.47 13.17
N GLU A 17 -5.72 -18.93 12.98
CA GLU A 17 -6.04 -20.13 12.20
C GLU A 17 -5.59 -19.99 10.74
N HIS A 18 -5.86 -18.84 10.09
CA HIS A 18 -5.40 -18.59 8.72
C HIS A 18 -3.87 -18.53 8.59
N LEU A 19 -3.17 -17.94 9.57
CA LEU A 19 -1.70 -17.91 9.57
C LEU A 19 -1.10 -19.32 9.72
N GLU A 20 -1.74 -20.16 10.54
CA GLU A 20 -1.34 -21.56 10.71
C GLU A 20 -1.63 -22.38 9.43
N GLU A 21 -2.77 -22.16 8.78
CA GLU A 21 -3.12 -22.79 7.51
C GLU A 21 -2.13 -22.39 6.39
N LEU A 22 -1.77 -21.11 6.30
CA LEU A 22 -0.75 -20.62 5.36
C LEU A 22 0.62 -21.25 5.62
N ASP A 23 1.07 -21.35 6.87
CA ASP A 23 2.34 -22.04 7.19
C ASP A 23 2.29 -23.52 6.78
N THR A 24 1.12 -24.15 6.93
CA THR A 24 0.90 -25.56 6.56
C THR A 24 0.92 -25.75 5.05
N GLN A 25 0.24 -24.88 4.29
CA GLN A 25 0.23 -24.89 2.82
C GLN A 25 1.65 -24.66 2.26
N LEU A 26 2.38 -23.69 2.81
CA LEU A 26 3.78 -23.42 2.42
C LEU A 26 4.71 -24.61 2.65
N ARG A 27 4.46 -25.41 3.69
CA ARG A 27 5.21 -26.64 3.94
C ARG A 27 4.80 -27.80 3.02
N ALA A 28 3.52 -27.87 2.64
CA ALA A 28 2.95 -29.01 1.91
C ALA A 28 3.13 -28.94 0.39
N GLU A 29 3.12 -27.75 -0.22
CA GLU A 29 3.11 -27.61 -1.68
C GLU A 29 4.46 -27.89 -2.36
N GLY A 30 5.55 -28.12 -1.61
CA GLY A 30 6.87 -28.40 -2.18
C GLY A 30 7.47 -27.25 -3.00
N VAL A 31 6.75 -26.14 -3.13
CA VAL A 31 7.23 -24.87 -3.64
C VAL A 31 8.25 -24.37 -2.63
N ALA A 32 9.49 -24.21 -3.07
CA ALA A 32 10.59 -23.73 -2.24
C ALA A 32 10.39 -22.25 -1.89
N PHE A 33 9.39 -21.94 -1.08
CA PHE A 33 9.42 -20.72 -0.29
C PHE A 33 10.64 -20.77 0.61
N SER A 34 11.32 -19.63 0.76
CA SER A 34 12.48 -19.60 1.63
C SER A 34 12.02 -19.96 3.06
N PRO A 35 12.81 -20.72 3.83
CA PRO A 35 12.53 -21.00 5.25
C PRO A 35 12.30 -19.72 6.07
N GLU A 36 12.73 -18.57 5.55
CA GLU A 36 12.48 -17.23 6.06
C GLU A 36 11.00 -16.83 6.03
N ALA A 37 10.23 -17.21 5.00
CA ALA A 37 8.80 -16.89 4.94
C ALA A 37 7.98 -17.62 6.03
N SER A 38 8.25 -18.91 6.25
CA SER A 38 7.65 -19.70 7.35
C SER A 38 8.06 -19.15 8.73
N HIS A 39 9.31 -18.70 8.87
CA HIS A 39 9.78 -18.04 10.09
C HIS A 39 9.00 -16.76 10.38
N HIS A 40 8.83 -15.88 9.39
CA HIS A 40 8.10 -14.63 9.58
C HIS A 40 6.61 -14.84 9.87
N LEU A 41 5.96 -15.83 9.26
CA LEU A 41 4.57 -16.16 9.58
C LEU A 41 4.42 -16.61 11.04
N ARG A 42 5.37 -17.42 11.54
CA ARG A 42 5.39 -17.84 12.94
C ARG A 42 5.64 -16.68 13.89
N GLU A 43 6.63 -15.84 13.61
CA GLU A 43 6.89 -14.62 14.41
C GLU A 43 5.66 -13.70 14.44
N THR A 44 4.97 -13.57 13.31
CA THR A 44 3.73 -12.77 13.22
C THR A 44 2.62 -13.40 14.07
N ALA A 45 2.42 -14.72 13.99
CA ALA A 45 1.42 -15.42 14.81
C ALA A 45 1.74 -15.33 16.31
N ASP A 46 3.00 -15.45 16.70
CA ASP A 46 3.44 -15.33 18.10
C ASP A 46 3.26 -13.89 18.62
N ALA A 47 3.58 -12.87 17.80
CA ALA A 47 3.33 -11.48 18.14
C ALA A 47 1.83 -11.17 18.30
N ILE A 48 0.96 -11.74 17.46
CA ILE A 48 -0.50 -11.61 17.61
C ILE A 48 -0.99 -12.27 18.90
N LYS A 49 -0.46 -13.45 19.26
CA LYS A 49 -0.79 -14.13 20.53
C LYS A 49 -0.36 -13.30 21.73
N GLU A 50 0.84 -12.72 21.70
CA GLU A 50 1.34 -11.86 22.77
C GLU A 50 0.48 -10.60 22.93
N LEU A 51 0.13 -9.94 21.82
CA LEU A 51 -0.78 -8.78 21.81
C LEU A 51 -2.16 -9.13 22.37
N GLU A 52 -2.72 -10.29 22.02
CA GLU A 52 -4.02 -10.72 22.54
C GLU A 52 -3.95 -11.06 24.03
N ALA A 53 -2.83 -11.63 24.51
CA ALA A 53 -2.61 -11.85 25.93
C ALA A 53 -2.50 -10.52 26.71
N LEU A 54 -1.76 -9.54 26.17
CA LEU A 54 -1.66 -8.20 26.76
C LEU A 54 -3.01 -7.48 26.77
N ARG A 55 -3.80 -7.59 25.70
CA ARG A 55 -5.17 -7.05 25.63
C ARG A 55 -6.04 -7.62 26.74
N LYS A 56 -6.01 -8.94 26.94
CA LYS A 56 -6.77 -9.62 28.00
C LYS A 56 -6.34 -9.15 29.39
N ALA A 57 -5.04 -9.11 29.66
CA ALA A 57 -4.50 -8.65 30.93
C ALA A 57 -4.91 -7.19 31.23
N ALA A 58 -4.78 -6.29 30.25
CA ALA A 58 -5.19 -4.90 30.41
C ALA A 58 -6.70 -4.76 30.66
N HIS A 59 -7.52 -5.58 30.01
CA HIS A 59 -8.97 -5.55 30.21
C HIS A 59 -9.38 -6.10 31.58
N GLU A 60 -8.70 -7.14 32.08
CA GLU A 60 -8.88 -7.65 33.44
C GLU A 60 -8.51 -6.57 34.49
N GLU A 61 -7.39 -5.88 34.31
CA GLU A 61 -6.97 -4.77 35.19
C GLU A 61 -8.00 -3.63 35.20
N LEU A 62 -8.49 -3.21 34.03
CA LEU A 62 -9.53 -2.18 33.90
C LEU A 62 -10.84 -2.61 34.56
N GLU A 63 -11.22 -3.88 34.48
CA GLU A 63 -12.42 -4.39 35.13
C GLU A 63 -12.27 -4.36 36.66
N VAL A 64 -11.12 -4.79 37.19
CA VAL A 64 -10.79 -4.69 38.62
C VAL A 64 -10.87 -3.24 39.10
N GLU A 65 -10.22 -2.31 38.39
CA GLU A 65 -10.25 -0.89 38.73
C GLU A 65 -11.67 -0.31 38.66
N THR A 66 -12.47 -0.71 37.67
CA THR A 66 -13.87 -0.28 37.53
C THR A 66 -14.72 -0.76 38.71
N ILE A 67 -14.53 -2.01 39.14
CA ILE A 67 -15.20 -2.58 40.31
C ILE A 67 -14.77 -1.87 41.59
N GLU A 68 -13.48 -1.61 41.79
CA GLU A 68 -12.95 -0.91 42.96
C GLU A 68 -13.43 0.54 43.02
N THR A 69 -13.42 1.25 41.89
CA THR A 69 -13.98 2.58 41.74
C THR A 69 -15.49 2.58 42.02
N GLY A 70 -16.21 1.53 41.61
CA GLY A 70 -17.61 1.30 41.97
C GLY A 70 -17.82 1.17 43.49
N LYS A 71 -16.99 0.38 44.18
CA LYS A 71 -17.03 0.22 45.65
C LYS A 71 -16.73 1.53 46.36
N LEU A 72 -15.74 2.30 45.89
CA LEU A 72 -15.39 3.61 46.45
C LEU A 72 -16.55 4.61 46.29
N ARG A 73 -17.17 4.67 45.11
CA ARG A 73 -18.36 5.51 44.87
C ARG A 73 -19.51 5.15 45.80
N HIS A 74 -19.81 3.87 45.97
CA HIS A 74 -20.85 3.42 46.89
C HIS A 74 -20.53 3.81 48.35
N ARG A 75 -19.27 3.68 48.78
CA ARG A 75 -18.85 4.09 50.13
C ARG A 75 -19.01 5.60 50.35
N LEU A 76 -18.60 6.41 49.37
CA LEU A 76 -18.76 7.87 49.41
C LEU A 76 -20.24 8.28 49.46
N LEU A 77 -21.09 7.66 48.65
CA LEU A 77 -22.54 7.92 48.68
C LEU A 77 -23.15 7.55 50.02
N SER A 78 -22.80 6.39 50.58
CA SER A 78 -23.26 5.97 51.91
C SER A 78 -22.80 6.92 53.02
N GLN A 79 -21.57 7.44 52.96
CA GLN A 79 -21.08 8.45 53.90
C GLN A 79 -21.83 9.77 53.76
N ARG A 80 -22.06 10.23 52.52
CA ARG A 80 -22.83 11.45 52.23
C ARG A 80 -24.24 11.35 52.80
N ASP A 81 -24.92 10.24 52.54
CA ASP A 81 -26.29 10.03 53.00
C ASP A 81 -26.35 9.95 54.54
N GLY A 82 -25.34 9.35 55.18
CA GLY A 82 -25.18 9.37 56.64
C GLY A 82 -25.01 10.79 57.22
N ILE A 83 -24.17 11.62 56.60
CA ILE A 83 -23.98 13.02 56.99
C ILE A 83 -25.29 13.82 56.81
N ILE A 84 -26.00 13.61 55.69
CA ILE A 84 -27.28 14.26 55.43
C ILE A 84 -28.31 13.88 56.51
N SER A 85 -28.40 12.59 56.86
CA SER A 85 -29.26 12.13 57.94
C SER A 85 -28.89 12.77 59.29
N GLU A 86 -27.59 12.82 59.63
CA GLU A 86 -27.13 13.44 60.89
C GLU A 86 -27.46 14.94 60.95
N ILE A 87 -27.28 15.68 59.84
CA ILE A 87 -27.64 17.10 59.75
C ILE A 87 -29.15 17.27 59.94
N SER A 88 -29.96 16.41 59.32
CA SER A 88 -31.42 16.45 59.46
C SER A 88 -31.86 16.17 60.89
N ASP A 89 -31.28 15.16 61.54
CA ASP A 89 -31.55 14.82 62.94
C ASP A 89 -31.15 15.95 63.90
N ARG A 90 -29.97 16.57 63.68
CA ARG A 90 -29.55 17.75 64.44
C ARG A 90 -30.49 18.92 64.22
N GLY A 91 -30.91 19.17 62.99
CA GLY A 91 -31.87 20.21 62.65
C GLY A 91 -33.23 20.01 63.33
N ASP A 92 -33.71 18.77 63.40
CA ASP A 92 -34.95 18.41 64.08
C ASP A 92 -34.82 18.50 65.61
N ASN A 93 -33.67 18.10 66.17
CA ASN A 93 -33.38 18.27 67.59
C ASN A 93 -33.28 19.74 68.00
N VAL A 94 -32.66 20.58 67.16
CA VAL A 94 -32.65 22.05 67.37
C VAL A 94 -34.06 22.60 67.29
N ARG A 95 -34.89 22.15 66.34
CA ARG A 95 -36.30 22.57 66.24
C ARG A 95 -37.13 22.14 67.46
N ARG A 96 -36.97 20.91 67.96
CA ARG A 96 -37.62 20.45 69.21
C ARG A 96 -37.14 21.25 70.42
N SER A 97 -35.82 21.42 70.59
CA SER A 97 -35.27 22.20 71.70
C SER A 97 -35.72 23.67 71.66
N ARG A 98 -35.89 24.26 70.46
CA ARG A 98 -36.41 25.62 70.30
C ARG A 98 -37.92 25.69 70.54
N ALA A 99 -38.68 24.65 70.20
CA ALA A 99 -40.09 24.53 70.58
C ALA A 99 -40.24 24.44 72.11
N ASP A 100 -39.43 23.60 72.78
CA ASP A 100 -39.42 23.47 74.24
C ASP A 100 -38.98 24.78 74.94
N GLN A 101 -38.00 25.51 74.37
CA GLN A 101 -37.58 26.83 74.87
C GLN A 101 -38.64 27.92 74.66
N ASN A 102 -39.39 27.89 73.55
CA ASN A 102 -40.50 28.82 73.32
C ASN A 102 -41.70 28.48 74.20
N GLU A 103 -41.98 27.20 74.47
CA GLU A 103 -43.04 26.77 75.40
C GLU A 103 -42.71 27.14 76.86
N HIS A 104 -41.42 27.27 77.22
CA HIS A 104 -40.97 27.87 78.49
C HIS A 104 -40.91 29.40 78.52
N ARG A 105 -40.98 30.09 77.37
CA ARG A 105 -41.06 31.56 77.30
C ARG A 105 -42.49 32.10 77.31
N ASP A 106 -43.47 31.32 76.86
CA ASP A 106 -44.89 31.72 76.88
C ASP A 106 -45.66 31.30 78.15
N ALA A 107 -44.99 30.67 79.12
CA ALA A 107 -45.51 30.40 80.46
C ALA A 107 -44.81 31.24 81.55
N LYS A 108 -44.71 32.56 81.33
CA LYS A 108 -44.52 33.52 82.44
C LYS A 108 -45.47 34.69 82.31
N PRO A 109 -46.61 34.68 83.03
CA PRO A 109 -47.40 35.88 83.19
C PRO A 109 -46.59 36.93 83.95
N ALA A 110 -46.43 38.07 83.31
CA ALA A 110 -46.32 39.34 83.99
C ALA A 110 -47.48 39.46 85.00
N GLY A 111 -47.17 39.64 86.28
CA GLY A 111 -48.18 39.93 87.30
C GLY A 111 -47.94 39.24 88.63
N ARG A 112 -47.14 39.88 89.49
CA ARG A 112 -47.37 39.96 90.94
C ARG A 112 -46.28 40.79 91.60
N GLY A 113 -46.49 42.09 91.60
CA GLY A 113 -45.69 43.06 92.32
C GLY A 113 -46.56 44.23 92.75
N PHE A 114 -47.70 43.95 93.39
CA PHE A 114 -48.53 44.93 94.12
C PHE A 114 -49.66 44.16 94.81
N THR A 115 -49.46 43.74 96.06
CA THR A 115 -50.46 43.45 97.12
C THR A 115 -49.82 42.62 98.24
N GLU A 116 -48.99 43.24 99.08
CA GLU A 116 -48.73 42.70 100.43
C GLU A 116 -48.22 43.82 101.35
N LEU A 117 -49.12 44.77 101.64
CA LEU A 117 -48.82 45.93 102.49
C LEU A 117 -49.84 46.15 103.62
N LEU A 118 -50.65 45.14 103.99
CA LEU A 118 -51.62 45.27 105.09
C LEU A 118 -52.07 43.90 105.60
N ARG A 119 -51.19 43.20 106.36
CA ARG A 119 -51.59 42.35 107.49
C ARG A 119 -50.37 41.74 108.19
N LYS A 120 -50.19 42.18 109.44
CA LYS A 120 -49.67 41.46 110.62
C LYS A 120 -48.64 42.26 111.41
N GLU A 121 -49.14 43.37 111.91
CA GLU A 121 -48.92 43.79 113.29
C GLU A 121 -49.55 42.72 114.20
N GLU A 122 -48.77 41.71 114.61
CA GLU A 122 -49.03 40.92 115.84
C GLU A 122 -47.88 39.92 116.09
N ARG A 123 -47.36 39.97 117.33
CA ARG A 123 -46.52 38.97 118.02
C ARG A 123 -45.00 39.08 117.82
N VAL A 124 -44.46 40.01 118.61
CA VAL A 124 -43.31 39.80 119.48
C VAL A 124 -43.46 38.46 120.24
N VAL A 125 -42.34 37.74 120.43
CA VAL A 125 -42.11 36.49 121.19
C VAL A 125 -42.12 35.19 120.36
N GLU A 126 -40.93 34.81 119.83
CA GLU A 126 -40.30 33.47 119.91
C GLU A 126 -39.01 33.41 119.04
N PRO A 127 -37.81 33.66 119.61
CA PRO A 127 -36.56 33.73 118.84
C PRO A 127 -35.96 32.42 118.24
N PRO A 128 -36.23 31.19 118.72
CA PRO A 128 -35.48 30.01 118.24
C PRO A 128 -35.99 29.35 116.95
N ASN A 129 -37.27 29.49 116.58
CA ASN A 129 -37.84 28.79 115.41
C ASN A 129 -37.51 29.45 114.06
N GLN A 130 -37.34 30.77 114.02
CA GLN A 130 -36.93 31.48 112.79
C GLN A 130 -35.45 31.26 112.47
N ILE A 131 -34.60 31.13 113.48
CA ILE A 131 -33.18 30.83 113.33
C ILE A 131 -33.02 29.46 112.66
N SER A 132 -33.74 28.43 113.12
CA SER A 132 -33.70 27.09 112.50
C SER A 132 -34.18 27.09 111.04
N LEU A 133 -35.17 27.91 110.69
CA LEU A 133 -35.64 28.03 109.30
C LEU A 133 -34.59 28.73 108.41
N LEU A 134 -33.92 29.76 108.93
CA LEU A 134 -32.86 30.49 108.25
C LEU A 134 -31.61 29.63 108.08
N GLU A 135 -31.23 28.81 109.07
CA GLU A 135 -30.15 27.83 108.97
C GLU A 135 -30.43 26.80 107.87
N LYS A 136 -31.63 26.18 107.86
CA LYS A 136 -32.05 25.25 106.79
C LYS A 136 -32.08 25.90 105.41
N ARG A 137 -32.28 27.21 105.32
CA ARG A 137 -32.22 27.96 104.05
C ARG A 137 -30.78 28.27 103.67
N SER A 138 -29.92 28.61 104.63
CA SER A 138 -28.49 28.82 104.45
C SER A 138 -27.81 27.54 103.94
N ASP A 139 -28.10 26.40 104.55
CA ASP A 139 -27.53 25.11 104.13
C ASP A 139 -28.00 24.70 102.73
N ARG A 140 -29.27 24.92 102.40
CA ARG A 140 -29.79 24.70 101.03
C ARG A 140 -29.14 25.62 100.01
N LEU A 141 -28.89 26.88 100.37
CA LEU A 141 -28.19 27.81 99.49
C LEU A 141 -26.72 27.41 99.30
N LYS A 142 -26.04 26.96 100.35
CA LYS A 142 -24.66 26.44 100.26
C LYS A 142 -24.59 25.19 99.38
N ALA A 143 -25.48 24.23 99.57
CA ALA A 143 -25.54 23.02 98.74
C ALA A 143 -25.78 23.38 97.25
N ARG A 144 -26.74 24.27 96.98
CA ARG A 144 -27.01 24.75 95.62
C ARG A 144 -25.82 25.52 95.02
N GLN A 145 -25.11 26.30 95.83
CA GLN A 145 -23.90 27.00 95.40
C GLN A 145 -22.81 26.00 95.03
N GLN A 146 -22.58 24.97 95.86
CA GLN A 146 -21.63 23.89 95.57
C GLN A 146 -21.99 23.14 94.28
N GLU A 147 -23.26 22.78 94.08
CA GLU A 147 -23.73 22.15 92.83
C GLU A 147 -23.48 23.05 91.60
N GLN A 148 -23.70 24.36 91.74
CA GLN A 148 -23.43 25.32 90.67
C GLN A 148 -21.93 25.44 90.39
N GLU A 149 -21.09 25.47 91.43
CA GLU A 149 -19.62 25.49 91.30
C GLU A 149 -19.11 24.22 90.61
N GLU A 150 -19.60 23.03 90.98
CA GLU A 150 -19.25 21.77 90.31
C GLU A 150 -19.72 21.74 88.85
N HIS A 151 -20.94 22.21 88.59
CA HIS A 151 -21.46 22.28 87.23
C HIS A 151 -20.67 23.26 86.34
N ILE A 152 -20.25 24.42 86.87
CA ILE A 152 -19.36 25.35 86.16
C ILE A 152 -18.00 24.71 85.91
N LYS A 153 -17.43 24.03 86.92
CA LYS A 153 -16.15 23.32 86.79
C LYS A 153 -16.20 22.22 85.73
N ASN A 154 -17.27 21.43 85.68
CA ASN A 154 -17.47 20.41 84.66
C ASN A 154 -17.61 21.02 83.25
N LYS A 155 -18.31 22.16 83.13
CA LYS A 155 -18.40 22.90 81.86
C LYS A 155 -17.07 23.48 81.41
N MET A 156 -16.27 24.01 82.35
CA MET A 156 -14.91 24.48 82.05
C MET A 156 -14.04 23.33 81.54
N ASN A 157 -13.98 22.21 82.27
CA ASN A 157 -13.21 21.04 81.84
C ASN A 157 -13.66 20.53 80.45
N LYS A 158 -14.97 20.54 80.17
CA LYS A 158 -15.48 20.12 78.85
C LYS A 158 -15.10 21.11 77.75
N SER A 159 -15.09 22.41 78.06
CA SER A 159 -14.61 23.44 77.15
C SER A 159 -13.13 23.24 76.82
N ASP A 160 -12.30 22.96 77.83
CA ASP A 160 -10.87 22.73 77.66
C ASP A 160 -10.59 21.49 76.79
N GLU A 161 -11.32 20.39 77.03
CA GLU A 161 -11.23 19.18 76.20
C GLU A 161 -11.61 19.46 74.72
N LEU A 162 -12.65 20.26 74.48
CA LEU A 162 -13.06 20.66 73.14
C LEU A 162 -12.02 21.57 72.46
N THR A 163 -11.36 22.46 73.22
CA THR A 163 -10.25 23.26 72.67
C THR A 163 -9.06 22.41 72.27
N GLU A 164 -8.67 21.43 73.09
CA GLU A 164 -7.59 20.49 72.74
C GLU A 164 -7.93 19.60 71.53
N GLN A 165 -9.19 19.19 71.38
CA GLN A 165 -9.63 18.46 70.18
C GLN A 165 -9.58 19.34 68.93
N ARG A 166 -10.01 20.61 69.04
CA ARG A 166 -9.95 21.57 67.94
C ARG A 166 -8.51 21.78 67.48
N GLU A 167 -7.58 21.99 68.41
CA GLU A 167 -6.16 22.17 68.10
C GLU A 167 -5.55 20.92 67.45
N ARG A 168 -5.93 19.71 67.88
CA ARG A 168 -5.48 18.46 67.25
C ARG A 168 -5.96 18.35 65.79
N HIS A 169 -7.24 18.59 65.55
CA HIS A 169 -7.78 18.55 64.18
C HIS A 169 -7.22 19.66 63.28
N GLU A 170 -6.95 20.84 63.84
CA GLU A 170 -6.30 21.92 63.09
C GLU A 170 -4.89 21.53 62.64
N LYS A 171 -4.11 20.86 63.50
CA LYS A 171 -2.79 20.31 63.13
C LYS A 171 -2.89 19.21 62.08
N GLU A 172 -3.83 18.27 62.22
CA GLU A 172 -4.05 17.20 61.23
C GLU A 172 -4.43 17.78 59.86
N LEU A 173 -5.25 18.83 59.83
CA LEU A 173 -5.62 19.52 58.58
C LEU A 173 -4.43 20.24 57.94
N GLU A 174 -3.55 20.85 58.73
CA GLU A 174 -2.36 21.52 58.21
C GLU A 174 -1.36 20.51 57.64
N GLU A 175 -1.10 19.40 58.34
CA GLU A 175 -0.25 18.32 57.83
C GLU A 175 -0.80 17.72 56.52
N LEU A 176 -2.13 17.56 56.42
CA LEU A 176 -2.77 17.09 55.20
C LEU A 176 -2.62 18.11 54.06
N ARG A 177 -2.74 19.41 54.33
CA ARG A 177 -2.50 20.47 53.33
C ARG A 177 -1.06 20.47 52.85
N GLU A 178 -0.09 20.35 53.75
CA GLU A 178 1.33 20.30 53.40
C GLU A 178 1.69 19.06 52.57
N THR A 179 1.11 17.90 52.89
CA THR A 179 1.34 16.67 52.11
C THR A 179 0.72 16.76 50.73
N GLN A 180 -0.51 17.29 50.61
CA GLN A 180 -1.15 17.55 49.30
C GLN A 180 -0.36 18.55 48.46
N ASN A 181 0.11 19.66 49.06
CA ASN A 181 0.93 20.65 48.36
C ASN A 181 2.25 20.04 47.85
N ARG A 182 2.91 19.19 48.65
CA ARG A 182 4.11 18.46 48.22
C ARG A 182 3.81 17.51 47.06
N GLN A 183 2.67 16.82 47.07
CA GLN A 183 2.25 15.97 45.96
C GLN A 183 1.98 16.78 44.69
N LEU A 184 1.28 17.91 44.80
CA LEU A 184 1.01 18.81 43.66
C LEU A 184 2.30 19.32 43.02
N LEU A 185 3.28 19.73 43.83
CA LEU A 185 4.58 20.18 43.32
C LEU A 185 5.32 19.06 42.58
N ARG A 186 5.34 17.84 43.12
CA ARG A 186 5.95 16.68 42.44
C ARG A 186 5.25 16.36 41.12
N LEU A 187 3.92 16.37 41.10
CA LEU A 187 3.16 16.16 39.86
C LEU A 187 3.47 17.24 38.82
N GLN A 188 3.59 18.50 39.25
CA GLN A 188 3.95 19.60 38.37
C GLN A 188 5.38 19.47 37.80
N GLU A 189 6.33 18.99 38.61
CA GLU A 189 7.69 18.68 38.14
C GLU A 189 7.71 17.52 37.15
N ASN A 190 6.94 16.47 37.41
CA ASN A 190 6.79 15.33 36.50
C ASN A 190 6.17 15.74 35.16
N ILE A 191 5.12 16.57 35.17
CA ILE A 191 4.51 17.12 33.95
C ILE A 191 5.57 17.86 33.12
N LYS A 192 6.35 18.75 33.77
CA LYS A 192 7.46 19.47 33.09
C LYS A 192 8.58 18.55 32.60
N ALA A 193 8.77 17.38 33.19
CA ALA A 193 9.74 16.40 32.70
C ALA A 193 9.21 15.72 31.44
N VAL A 194 7.96 15.26 31.46
CA VAL A 194 7.28 14.64 30.31
C VAL A 194 7.18 15.61 29.14
N ASP A 195 6.83 16.88 29.37
CA ASP A 195 6.77 17.89 28.30
C ASP A 195 8.14 18.05 27.59
N ARG A 196 9.24 18.02 28.35
CA ARG A 196 10.60 18.08 27.78
C ARG A 196 10.93 16.84 26.97
N GLU A 197 10.53 15.66 27.42
CA GLU A 197 10.71 14.41 26.68
C GLU A 197 9.90 14.40 25.37
N ILE A 198 8.67 14.90 25.40
CA ILE A 198 7.81 15.05 24.21
C ILE A 198 8.48 16.00 23.20
N GLU A 199 8.96 17.17 23.65
CA GLU A 199 9.68 18.10 22.76
C GLU A 199 10.95 17.47 22.16
N GLU A 200 11.70 16.70 22.95
CA GLU A 200 12.90 16.02 22.47
C GLU A 200 12.56 14.95 21.41
N GLU A 201 11.52 14.15 21.63
CA GLU A 201 11.09 13.15 20.64
C GLU A 201 10.51 13.81 19.38
N GLN A 202 9.80 14.92 19.51
CA GLN A 202 9.36 15.72 18.35
C GLN A 202 10.54 16.24 17.53
N ARG A 203 11.60 16.75 18.19
CA ARG A 203 12.85 17.15 17.50
C ARG A 203 13.51 15.98 16.79
N LYS A 204 13.63 14.81 17.45
CA LYS A 204 14.17 13.58 16.85
C LYS A 204 13.34 13.12 15.65
N SER A 205 12.01 13.14 15.77
CA SER A 205 11.07 12.80 14.70
C SER A 205 11.23 13.73 13.49
N SER A 206 11.35 15.04 13.72
CA SER A 206 11.60 16.03 12.67
C SER A 206 12.89 15.73 11.90
N VAL A 207 13.98 15.41 12.60
CA VAL A 207 15.26 15.04 11.97
C VAL A 207 15.14 13.75 11.15
N ARG A 208 14.42 12.74 11.67
CA ARG A 208 14.16 11.48 10.94
C ARG A 208 13.34 11.73 9.66
N LEU A 209 12.30 12.55 9.74
CA LEU A 209 11.47 12.90 8.58
C LEU A 209 12.28 13.64 7.50
N GLU A 210 13.16 14.55 7.90
CA GLU A 210 14.06 15.24 6.97
C GLU A 210 15.04 14.25 6.30
N ALA A 211 15.61 13.31 7.06
CA ALA A 211 16.46 12.26 6.51
C ALA A 211 15.72 11.35 5.51
N LEU A 212 14.47 10.97 5.80
CA LEU A 212 13.62 10.20 4.89
C LEU A 212 13.29 10.98 3.61
N SER A 213 12.99 12.28 3.73
CA SER A 213 12.76 13.17 2.59
C SER A 213 14.00 13.24 1.69
N ASN A 214 15.18 13.41 2.28
CA ASN A 214 16.46 13.41 1.56
C ASN A 214 16.71 12.08 0.85
N LEU A 215 16.51 10.95 1.53
CA LEU A 215 16.65 9.62 0.93
C LEU A 215 15.68 9.40 -0.24
N SER A 216 14.42 9.82 -0.09
CA SER A 216 13.42 9.76 -1.17
C SER A 216 13.85 10.57 -2.39
N SER A 217 14.38 11.78 -2.18
CA SER A 217 14.91 12.62 -3.27
C SER A 217 16.11 11.98 -3.98
N MET A 218 17.00 11.32 -3.24
CA MET A 218 18.13 10.58 -3.81
C MET A 218 17.67 9.38 -4.64
N LEU A 219 16.72 8.59 -4.15
CA LEU A 219 16.15 7.46 -4.88
C LEU A 219 15.43 7.90 -6.15
N GLN A 220 14.69 9.01 -6.11
CA GLN A 220 14.08 9.57 -7.32
C GLN A 220 15.12 10.04 -8.33
N ALA A 221 16.20 10.70 -7.88
CA ALA A 221 17.29 11.11 -8.76
C ALA A 221 18.01 9.90 -9.38
N GLN A 222 18.18 8.81 -8.61
CA GLN A 222 18.76 7.57 -9.10
C GLN A 222 17.87 6.91 -10.16
N ARG A 223 16.56 6.78 -9.92
CA ARG A 223 15.62 6.23 -10.90
C ARG A 223 15.65 7.01 -12.22
N LYS A 224 15.68 8.34 -12.16
CA LYS A 224 15.80 9.18 -13.38
C LYS A 224 17.08 8.90 -14.16
N LYS A 225 18.22 8.70 -13.46
CA LYS A 225 19.48 8.30 -14.11
C LYS A 225 19.38 6.91 -14.73
N GLU A 226 18.78 5.94 -14.03
CA GLU A 226 18.58 4.59 -14.55
C GLU A 226 17.68 4.60 -15.81
N GLU A 227 16.57 5.33 -15.78
CA GLU A 227 15.69 5.54 -16.94
C GLU A 227 16.44 6.17 -18.12
N GLU A 228 17.25 7.20 -17.89
CA GLU A 228 18.07 7.83 -18.93
C GLU A 228 19.10 6.85 -19.52
N THR A 229 19.78 6.06 -18.68
CA THR A 229 20.70 5.02 -19.16
C THR A 229 19.98 3.93 -19.96
N GLN A 230 18.75 3.57 -19.58
CA GLN A 230 17.95 2.58 -20.29
C GLN A 230 17.48 3.12 -21.65
N ILE A 231 17.07 4.39 -21.72
CA ILE A 231 16.73 5.08 -22.97
C ILE A 231 17.95 5.13 -23.90
N ASN A 232 19.12 5.52 -23.37
CA ASN A 232 20.36 5.56 -24.13
C ASN A 232 20.78 4.17 -24.63
N HIS A 233 20.64 3.13 -23.80
CA HIS A 233 20.91 1.75 -24.21
C HIS A 233 19.98 1.29 -25.33
N LYS A 234 18.67 1.57 -25.23
CA LYS A 234 17.68 1.28 -26.30
C LYS A 234 18.02 2.02 -27.60
N ARG A 235 18.47 3.27 -27.50
CA ARG A 235 18.90 4.08 -28.66
C ARG A 235 20.15 3.49 -29.32
N LEU A 236 21.19 3.20 -28.54
CA LEU A 236 22.41 2.57 -29.04
C LEU A 236 22.14 1.21 -29.68
N LYS A 237 21.23 0.41 -29.11
CA LYS A 237 20.83 -0.88 -29.71
C LYS A 237 20.17 -0.69 -31.07
N LYS A 238 19.28 0.31 -31.21
CA LYS A 238 18.65 0.65 -32.50
C LYS A 238 19.67 1.17 -33.52
N GLU A 239 20.62 1.97 -33.08
CA GLU A 239 21.69 2.49 -33.92
C GLU A 239 22.63 1.38 -34.41
N ALA A 240 22.99 0.44 -33.52
CA ALA A 240 23.76 -0.74 -33.89
C ALA A 240 23.02 -1.66 -34.88
N SER A 241 21.70 -1.87 -34.70
CA SER A 241 20.92 -2.65 -35.67
C SER A 241 20.83 -1.96 -37.04
N PHE A 242 20.73 -0.62 -37.05
CA PHE A 242 20.68 0.14 -38.29
C PHE A 242 22.01 0.12 -39.04
N GLU A 243 23.15 0.23 -38.35
CA GLU A 243 24.46 0.10 -38.98
C GLU A 243 24.70 -1.32 -39.52
N LEU A 244 24.21 -2.36 -38.83
CA LEU A 244 24.30 -3.74 -39.33
C LEU A 244 23.46 -3.94 -40.60
N GLU A 245 22.22 -3.43 -40.64
CA GLU A 245 21.36 -3.47 -41.85
C GLU A 245 22.02 -2.70 -43.02
N LYS A 246 22.67 -1.58 -42.74
CA LYS A 246 23.41 -0.80 -43.74
C LYS A 246 24.63 -1.55 -44.27
N GLU A 247 25.39 -2.23 -43.42
CA GLU A 247 26.50 -3.10 -43.83
C GLU A 247 26.00 -4.25 -44.71
N GLU A 248 24.93 -4.94 -44.33
CA GLU A 248 24.29 -6.00 -45.12
C GLU A 248 23.85 -5.49 -46.50
N LEU A 249 23.25 -4.30 -46.56
CA LEU A 249 22.83 -3.67 -47.82
C LEU A 249 24.05 -3.32 -48.70
N CYS A 250 25.13 -2.81 -48.12
CA CYS A 250 26.38 -2.54 -48.84
C CYS A 250 26.96 -3.81 -49.46
N VAL A 251 27.06 -4.90 -48.70
CA VAL A 251 27.51 -6.21 -49.21
C VAL A 251 26.58 -6.73 -50.30
N GLY A 252 25.25 -6.57 -50.11
CA GLY A 252 24.26 -6.92 -51.12
C GLY A 252 24.43 -6.13 -52.43
N MET A 253 24.75 -4.85 -52.35
CA MET A 253 25.05 -4.03 -53.53
C MET A 253 26.34 -4.46 -54.22
N GLU A 254 27.42 -4.72 -53.47
CA GLU A 254 28.70 -5.15 -54.03
C GLU A 254 28.59 -6.48 -54.80
N THR A 255 27.87 -7.45 -54.23
CA THR A 255 27.62 -8.75 -54.89
C THR A 255 26.76 -8.60 -56.14
N LEU A 256 25.74 -7.73 -56.12
CA LEU A 256 24.92 -7.44 -57.29
C LEU A 256 25.74 -6.76 -58.40
N GLU A 257 26.62 -5.83 -58.05
CA GLU A 257 27.54 -5.18 -58.99
C GLU A 257 28.54 -6.17 -59.59
N GLU A 258 29.06 -7.11 -58.80
CA GLU A 258 29.93 -8.19 -59.30
C GLU A 258 29.17 -9.10 -60.27
N HIS A 259 27.96 -9.55 -59.91
CA HIS A 259 27.12 -10.35 -60.79
C HIS A 259 26.79 -9.61 -62.10
N HIS A 260 26.50 -8.31 -62.02
CA HIS A 260 26.28 -7.46 -63.20
C HIS A 260 27.56 -7.37 -64.06
N ARG A 261 28.72 -7.12 -63.45
CA ARG A 261 30.02 -7.08 -64.15
C ARG A 261 30.30 -8.39 -64.87
N ASP A 262 30.05 -9.53 -64.22
CA ASP A 262 30.22 -10.86 -64.80
C ASP A 262 29.26 -11.11 -65.96
N SER A 263 28.00 -10.71 -65.81
CA SER A 263 26.99 -10.81 -66.88
C SER A 263 27.39 -9.96 -68.10
N VAL A 264 27.85 -8.73 -67.88
CA VAL A 264 28.38 -7.86 -68.94
C VAL A 264 29.61 -8.47 -69.59
N ARG A 265 30.52 -9.10 -68.81
CA ARG A 265 31.70 -9.80 -69.35
C ARG A 265 31.29 -10.94 -70.27
N LYS A 266 30.34 -11.79 -69.86
CA LYS A 266 29.79 -12.89 -70.67
C LYS A 266 29.16 -12.38 -71.97
N LEU A 267 28.36 -11.33 -71.90
CA LEU A 267 27.75 -10.71 -73.08
C LEU A 267 28.81 -10.14 -74.04
N ARG A 268 29.85 -9.48 -73.54
CA ARG A 268 30.96 -8.99 -74.38
C ARG A 268 31.70 -10.13 -75.08
N SER A 269 31.97 -11.23 -74.37
CA SER A 269 32.57 -12.43 -74.97
C SER A 269 31.68 -13.02 -76.06
N ALA A 270 30.36 -13.12 -75.83
CA ALA A 270 29.40 -13.62 -76.83
C ALA A 270 29.33 -12.71 -78.08
N ILE A 271 29.32 -11.39 -77.89
CA ILE A 271 29.37 -10.42 -79.00
C ILE A 271 30.65 -10.58 -79.80
N SER A 272 31.81 -10.71 -79.12
CA SER A 272 33.10 -10.93 -79.79
C SER A 272 33.09 -12.23 -80.60
N PHE A 273 32.55 -13.31 -80.03
CA PHE A 273 32.41 -14.59 -80.71
C PHE A 273 31.54 -14.49 -81.97
N HIS A 274 30.35 -13.88 -81.85
CA HIS A 274 29.47 -13.68 -83.01
C HIS A 274 30.08 -12.77 -84.08
N LYS A 275 30.88 -11.78 -83.68
CA LYS A 275 31.59 -10.92 -84.61
C LYS A 275 32.62 -11.72 -85.44
N THR A 276 33.41 -12.58 -84.78
CA THR A 276 34.33 -13.48 -85.48
C THR A 276 33.58 -14.42 -86.41
N ARG A 277 32.50 -15.05 -85.93
CA ARG A 277 31.68 -15.95 -86.76
C ARG A 277 31.07 -15.26 -87.97
N TYR A 278 30.63 -14.01 -87.81
CA TYR A 278 30.09 -13.22 -88.92
C TYR A 278 31.18 -12.91 -89.97
N SER A 279 32.39 -12.58 -89.53
CA SER A 279 33.54 -12.40 -90.42
C SER A 279 33.85 -13.68 -91.20
N GLU A 280 33.91 -14.85 -90.52
CA GLU A 280 34.10 -16.16 -91.18
C GLU A 280 33.02 -16.44 -92.23
N LEU A 281 31.74 -16.25 -91.88
CA LEU A 281 30.62 -16.45 -92.81
C LEU A 281 30.67 -15.50 -94.01
N THR A 282 31.20 -14.30 -93.82
CA THR A 282 31.39 -13.33 -94.90
C THR A 282 32.48 -13.80 -95.86
N GLU A 283 33.60 -14.30 -95.33
CA GLU A 283 34.67 -14.92 -96.14
C GLU A 283 34.19 -16.19 -96.87
N GLU A 284 33.40 -17.05 -96.22
CA GLU A 284 32.78 -18.22 -96.85
C GLU A 284 31.83 -17.82 -97.98
N LYS A 285 31.02 -16.78 -97.78
CA LYS A 285 30.14 -16.25 -98.83
C LYS A 285 30.95 -15.73 -100.03
N GLU A 286 32.04 -15.02 -99.80
CA GLU A 286 32.93 -14.57 -100.88
C GLU A 286 33.55 -15.74 -101.63
N LYS A 287 33.99 -16.79 -100.92
CA LYS A 287 34.48 -18.04 -101.53
C LYS A 287 33.40 -18.73 -102.36
N LEU A 288 32.17 -18.80 -101.86
CA LEU A 288 31.04 -19.37 -102.61
C LEU A 288 30.71 -18.55 -103.85
N GLN A 289 30.77 -17.21 -103.78
CA GLN A 289 30.61 -16.35 -104.96
C GLN A 289 31.73 -16.56 -105.97
N GLN A 290 32.98 -16.72 -105.53
CA GLN A 290 34.09 -17.08 -106.41
C GLN A 290 33.87 -18.46 -107.03
N GLN A 291 33.36 -19.42 -106.25
CA GLN A 291 33.02 -20.76 -106.75
C GLN A 291 31.86 -20.71 -107.75
N GLU A 292 30.87 -19.83 -107.57
CA GLU A 292 29.77 -19.61 -108.53
C GLU A 292 30.31 -19.06 -109.84
N VAL A 293 31.20 -18.05 -109.80
CA VAL A 293 31.89 -17.53 -110.98
C VAL A 293 32.73 -18.62 -111.66
N LEU A 294 33.47 -19.42 -110.87
CA LEU A 294 34.24 -20.55 -111.40
C LEU A 294 33.32 -21.62 -111.99
N SER A 295 32.14 -21.87 -111.42
CA SER A 295 31.15 -22.82 -111.91
C SER A 295 30.54 -22.34 -113.22
N SER A 296 30.15 -21.07 -113.32
CA SER A 296 29.69 -20.46 -114.57
C SER A 296 30.77 -20.46 -115.65
N LEU A 297 32.03 -20.21 -115.29
CA LEU A 297 33.16 -20.33 -116.22
C LEU A 297 33.38 -21.79 -116.64
N THR A 298 33.24 -22.74 -115.72
CA THR A 298 33.33 -24.17 -116.01
C THR A 298 32.20 -24.61 -116.92
N GLU A 299 30.97 -24.13 -116.70
CA GLU A 299 29.82 -24.36 -117.58
C GLU A 299 30.06 -23.74 -118.97
N GLU A 300 30.61 -22.52 -119.05
CA GLU A 300 30.95 -21.90 -120.33
C GLU A 300 32.06 -22.68 -121.06
N LEU A 301 33.11 -23.09 -120.35
CA LEU A 301 34.16 -23.95 -120.89
C LEU A 301 33.61 -25.31 -121.30
N THR A 302 32.71 -25.89 -120.51
CA THR A 302 32.03 -27.16 -120.82
C THR A 302 31.13 -27.00 -122.04
N HIS A 303 30.45 -25.86 -122.21
CA HIS A 303 29.66 -25.55 -123.40
C HIS A 303 30.58 -25.32 -124.61
N ARG A 304 31.72 -24.64 -124.46
CA ARG A 304 32.71 -24.48 -125.55
C ARG A 304 33.34 -25.81 -125.93
N ILE A 305 33.65 -26.66 -124.96
CA ILE A 305 34.10 -28.04 -125.15
C ILE A 305 32.98 -28.83 -125.83
N SER A 306 31.73 -28.76 -125.37
CA SER A 306 30.58 -29.44 -125.98
C SER A 306 30.36 -28.99 -127.43
N LYS A 307 30.58 -27.70 -127.72
CA LYS A 307 30.51 -27.14 -129.06
C LYS A 307 31.68 -27.59 -129.93
N ALA A 308 32.89 -27.61 -129.39
CA ALA A 308 34.07 -28.15 -130.07
C ALA A 308 33.97 -29.68 -130.25
N GLU A 309 33.31 -30.39 -129.32
CA GLU A 309 32.94 -31.79 -129.41
C GLU A 309 31.80 -32.01 -130.41
N GLU A 310 30.87 -31.06 -130.59
CA GLU A 310 29.88 -31.10 -131.67
C GLU A 310 30.50 -30.84 -133.04
N GLU A 311 31.46 -29.92 -133.12
CA GLU A 311 32.29 -29.68 -134.31
C GLU A 311 33.18 -30.91 -134.60
N HIS A 312 33.76 -31.54 -133.57
CA HIS A 312 34.44 -32.82 -133.65
C HIS A 312 33.48 -33.92 -134.08
N LYS A 313 32.27 -34.00 -133.51
CA LYS A 313 31.21 -34.94 -133.91
C LYS A 313 30.78 -34.71 -135.35
N GLN A 314 30.77 -33.48 -135.86
CA GLN A 314 30.47 -33.20 -137.27
C GLN A 314 31.55 -33.79 -138.19
N THR A 315 32.82 -33.74 -137.77
CA THR A 315 33.94 -34.42 -138.46
C THR A 315 34.00 -35.92 -138.19
N GLU A 316 33.51 -36.37 -137.03
CA GLU A 316 33.44 -37.77 -136.63
C GLU A 316 32.25 -38.46 -137.27
N ILE A 317 31.16 -37.75 -137.61
CA ILE A 317 30.03 -38.23 -138.42
C ILE A 317 30.48 -38.51 -139.87
N GLU A 318 31.48 -37.79 -140.39
CA GLU A 318 32.13 -38.11 -141.67
C GLU A 318 32.99 -39.39 -141.58
N TYR A 319 33.59 -39.68 -140.42
CA TYR A 319 34.36 -40.91 -140.17
C TYR A 319 33.54 -42.09 -139.61
N SER A 320 32.38 -41.84 -139.00
CA SER A 320 31.50 -42.80 -138.30
C SER A 320 30.48 -43.46 -139.24
N ASN A 321 30.27 -42.92 -140.45
CA ASN A 321 29.54 -43.64 -141.50
C ASN A 321 30.35 -44.85 -142.05
N GLU A 322 31.65 -44.90 -141.82
CA GLU A 322 32.53 -46.02 -142.22
C GLU A 322 32.86 -46.96 -141.05
N ILE A 323 32.90 -46.43 -139.83
CA ILE A 323 33.24 -47.22 -138.64
C ILE A 323 31.95 -47.50 -137.85
N GLN A 324 31.40 -48.69 -138.12
CA GLN A 324 30.55 -49.47 -137.21
C GLN A 324 29.06 -49.09 -137.20
N ARG A 325 28.12 -49.89 -137.72
CA ARG A 325 28.11 -51.34 -137.98
C ARG A 325 28.82 -52.17 -136.90
N LEU A 326 28.69 -51.82 -135.61
CA LEU A 326 28.94 -52.69 -134.46
C LEU A 326 28.63 -51.98 -133.12
N ASN A 327 27.56 -52.46 -132.48
CA ASN A 327 27.36 -52.58 -131.03
C ASN A 327 27.12 -51.35 -130.14
N ALA A 328 26.19 -51.60 -129.22
CA ALA A 328 25.42 -50.65 -128.45
C ALA A 328 25.74 -50.71 -126.94
N LYS A 329 25.54 -49.55 -126.29
CA LYS A 329 24.96 -49.30 -124.94
C LYS A 329 25.75 -49.59 -123.65
N SER A 330 25.52 -48.63 -122.72
CA SER A 330 25.30 -48.76 -121.25
C SER A 330 26.49 -48.36 -120.34
N VAL A 331 26.34 -47.82 -119.12
CA VAL A 331 25.24 -47.32 -118.25
C VAL A 331 25.92 -46.66 -117.03
N ALA A 332 25.16 -45.86 -116.29
CA ALA A 332 25.51 -45.04 -115.12
C ALA A 332 25.95 -45.76 -113.81
N ARG A 333 26.44 -44.91 -112.88
CA ARG A 333 26.41 -44.95 -111.39
C ARG A 333 27.45 -45.75 -110.59
N ALA A 334 28.10 -45.07 -109.64
CA ALA A 334 28.24 -45.46 -108.22
C ALA A 334 28.94 -44.34 -107.40
N CYS A 335 28.34 -43.88 -106.30
CA CYS A 335 28.98 -43.33 -105.07
C CYS A 335 27.90 -42.76 -104.12
N LEU A 336 27.28 -43.62 -103.32
CA LEU A 336 26.29 -43.24 -102.29
C LEU A 336 26.44 -44.12 -101.05
N ASP A 337 27.69 -44.39 -100.63
CA ASP A 337 27.96 -45.29 -99.49
C ASP A 337 28.98 -44.73 -98.46
N GLU A 338 29.48 -43.49 -98.59
CA GLU A 338 30.38 -42.88 -97.58
C GLU A 338 29.72 -41.82 -96.66
N GLU A 339 28.47 -41.40 -96.93
CA GLU A 339 27.80 -40.35 -96.14
C GLU A 339 26.98 -40.87 -94.95
N GLN A 340 26.76 -42.19 -94.87
CA GLN A 340 25.92 -42.80 -93.84
C GLN A 340 26.72 -43.16 -92.57
N GLU A 341 28.01 -43.50 -92.71
CA GLU A 341 28.84 -43.98 -91.59
C GLU A 341 29.33 -42.83 -90.67
N LEU A 342 29.47 -41.61 -91.20
CA LEU A 342 29.83 -40.41 -90.41
C LEU A 342 28.65 -39.84 -89.59
N LYS A 343 27.41 -39.99 -90.07
CA LYS A 343 26.22 -39.53 -89.35
C LYS A 343 25.89 -40.38 -88.13
N ASP A 344 26.18 -41.68 -88.20
CA ASP A 344 25.91 -42.60 -87.09
C ASP A 344 26.92 -42.41 -85.93
N GLN A 345 28.13 -41.92 -86.21
CA GLN A 345 29.14 -41.61 -85.18
C GLN A 345 28.82 -40.31 -84.42
N GLU A 346 28.45 -39.23 -85.12
CA GLU A 346 28.08 -37.94 -84.49
C GLU A 346 26.82 -38.07 -83.62
N LEU A 347 25.84 -38.88 -84.07
CA LEU A 347 24.63 -39.13 -83.29
C LEU A 347 24.92 -39.86 -81.97
N ASN A 348 25.94 -40.71 -81.93
CA ASN A 348 26.29 -41.47 -80.74
C ASN A 348 27.04 -40.60 -79.72
N ASP A 349 27.92 -39.71 -80.17
CA ASP A 349 28.63 -38.77 -79.30
C ASP A 349 27.66 -37.74 -78.68
N ILE A 350 26.73 -37.20 -79.46
CA ILE A 350 25.68 -36.29 -78.97
C ILE A 350 24.79 -37.00 -77.93
N ARG A 351 24.43 -38.26 -78.19
CA ARG A 351 23.62 -39.05 -77.27
C ARG A 351 24.33 -39.25 -75.92
N SER A 352 25.62 -39.60 -75.93
CA SER A 352 26.40 -39.79 -74.70
C SER A 352 26.52 -38.51 -73.87
N HIS A 353 26.71 -37.36 -74.52
CA HIS A 353 26.78 -36.06 -73.86
C HIS A 353 25.42 -35.66 -73.25
N LEU A 354 24.32 -35.93 -73.96
CA LEU A 354 22.98 -35.65 -73.43
C LEU A 354 22.66 -36.52 -72.21
N GLU A 355 23.07 -37.79 -72.20
CA GLU A 355 22.88 -38.70 -71.06
C GLU A 355 23.64 -38.20 -69.81
N LEU A 356 24.89 -37.77 -69.96
CA LEU A 356 25.68 -37.16 -68.87
C LEU A 356 25.03 -35.87 -68.34
N SER A 357 24.59 -34.99 -69.24
CA SER A 357 23.94 -33.72 -68.87
C SER A 357 22.60 -33.94 -68.13
N ILE A 358 21.82 -34.92 -68.56
CA ILE A 358 20.56 -35.31 -67.89
C ILE A 358 20.85 -35.87 -66.49
N GLN A 359 21.92 -36.66 -66.33
CA GLN A 359 22.29 -37.23 -65.05
C GLN A 359 22.79 -36.16 -64.06
N GLU A 360 23.67 -35.25 -64.49
CA GLU A 360 24.07 -34.09 -63.66
C GLU A 360 22.87 -33.23 -63.27
N ALA A 361 21.94 -32.99 -64.20
CA ALA A 361 20.73 -32.22 -63.92
C ALA A 361 19.85 -32.93 -62.87
N LYS A 362 19.72 -34.26 -62.93
CA LYS A 362 19.00 -35.04 -61.90
C LYS A 362 19.63 -34.89 -60.53
N GLU A 363 20.95 -35.04 -60.42
CA GLU A 363 21.68 -34.95 -59.15
C GLU A 363 21.56 -33.55 -58.53
N ARG A 364 21.69 -32.49 -59.35
CA ARG A 364 21.44 -31.11 -58.89
C ARG A 364 20.00 -30.90 -58.44
N THR A 365 19.03 -31.49 -59.14
CA THR A 365 17.61 -31.37 -58.77
C THR A 365 17.33 -32.07 -57.44
N THR A 366 17.91 -33.25 -57.20
CA THR A 366 17.76 -33.96 -55.92
C THR A 366 18.42 -33.23 -54.76
N ALA A 367 19.62 -32.65 -54.95
CA ALA A 367 20.28 -31.87 -53.91
C ALA A 367 19.48 -30.62 -53.52
N THR A 368 18.91 -29.92 -54.52
CA THR A 368 18.05 -28.75 -54.28
C THR A 368 16.75 -29.13 -53.54
N LEU A 369 16.16 -30.28 -53.87
CA LEU A 369 14.96 -30.78 -53.17
C LEU A 369 15.26 -31.13 -51.71
N GLN A 370 16.40 -31.76 -51.42
CA GLN A 370 16.83 -32.06 -50.06
C GLN A 370 17.05 -30.79 -49.22
N SER A 371 17.77 -29.81 -49.78
CA SER A 371 17.97 -28.51 -49.12
C SER A 371 16.65 -27.79 -48.84
N LYS A 372 15.65 -27.90 -49.73
CA LYS A 372 14.31 -27.35 -49.50
C LYS A 372 13.58 -28.05 -48.35
N GLU A 373 13.67 -29.37 -48.25
CA GLU A 373 13.06 -30.13 -47.14
C GLU A 373 13.70 -29.78 -45.79
N ASP A 374 15.02 -29.59 -45.75
CA ASP A 374 15.73 -29.22 -44.53
C ASP A 374 15.37 -27.79 -44.09
N LEU A 375 15.34 -26.82 -45.01
CA LEU A 375 14.86 -25.47 -44.73
C LEU A 375 13.39 -25.45 -44.29
N GLN A 376 12.55 -26.34 -44.84
CA GLN A 376 11.15 -26.47 -44.45
C GLN A 376 11.01 -27.00 -43.01
N LYS A 377 11.85 -27.98 -42.62
CA LYS A 377 11.90 -28.47 -41.23
C LYS A 377 12.38 -27.39 -40.28
N GLU A 378 13.43 -26.65 -40.64
CA GLU A 378 14.00 -25.59 -39.81
C GLU A 378 13.01 -24.43 -39.61
N LEU A 379 12.31 -24.05 -40.69
CA LEU A 379 11.21 -23.07 -40.62
C LEU A 379 10.07 -23.56 -39.71
N GLN A 380 9.72 -24.84 -39.77
CA GLN A 380 8.68 -25.41 -38.91
C GLN A 380 9.11 -25.40 -37.43
N THR A 381 10.34 -25.81 -37.12
CA THR A 381 10.86 -25.76 -35.75
C THR A 381 10.91 -24.32 -35.20
N SER A 382 11.26 -23.35 -36.03
CA SER A 382 11.26 -21.92 -35.65
C SER A 382 9.85 -21.42 -35.37
N ARG A 383 8.85 -21.82 -36.18
CA ARG A 383 7.43 -21.50 -35.95
C ARG A 383 6.90 -22.13 -34.67
N ASP A 384 7.22 -23.38 -34.40
CA ASP A 384 6.78 -24.09 -33.20
C ASP A 384 7.39 -23.43 -31.95
N TYR A 385 8.70 -23.11 -31.99
CA TYR A 385 9.37 -22.35 -30.93
C TYR A 385 8.73 -20.99 -30.67
N HIS A 386 8.45 -20.21 -31.72
CA HIS A 386 7.78 -18.91 -31.56
C HIS A 386 6.37 -19.05 -30.99
N THR A 387 5.64 -20.09 -31.36
CA THR A 387 4.30 -20.37 -30.84
C THR A 387 4.34 -20.73 -29.36
N GLU A 388 5.31 -21.55 -28.93
CA GLU A 388 5.58 -21.89 -27.53
C GLU A 388 5.92 -20.62 -26.71
N LEU A 389 6.79 -19.77 -27.25
CA LEU A 389 7.19 -18.51 -26.61
C LEU A 389 6.02 -17.55 -26.46
N LEU A 390 5.17 -17.40 -27.49
CA LEU A 390 3.97 -16.58 -27.42
C LEU A 390 2.95 -17.13 -26.41
N ARG A 391 2.78 -18.45 -26.35
CA ARG A 391 1.93 -19.09 -25.33
C ARG A 391 2.45 -18.83 -23.91
N SER A 392 3.74 -19.06 -23.67
CA SER A 392 4.36 -18.81 -22.36
C SER A 392 4.27 -17.34 -21.95
N SER A 393 4.49 -16.41 -22.89
CA SER A 393 4.31 -14.98 -22.62
C SER A 393 2.85 -14.63 -22.36
N GLY A 394 1.90 -15.28 -23.03
CA GLY A 394 0.47 -15.11 -22.77
C GLY A 394 0.06 -15.56 -21.36
N GLU A 395 0.55 -16.71 -20.92
CA GLU A 395 0.34 -17.21 -19.55
C GLU A 395 0.90 -16.26 -18.49
N GLN A 396 2.08 -15.69 -18.73
CA GLN A 396 2.67 -14.68 -17.83
C GLN A 396 1.85 -13.38 -17.78
N ILE A 397 1.31 -12.95 -18.93
CA ILE A 397 0.44 -11.76 -18.98
C ILE A 397 -0.83 -12.00 -18.16
N VAL A 398 -1.50 -13.14 -18.35
CA VAL A 398 -2.70 -13.50 -17.60
C VAL A 398 -2.43 -13.55 -16.09
N ALA A 399 -1.32 -14.17 -15.67
CA ALA A 399 -0.94 -14.22 -14.25
C ALA A 399 -0.68 -12.81 -13.65
N VAL A 400 -0.11 -11.90 -14.43
CA VAL A 400 0.07 -10.50 -14.01
C VAL A 400 -1.26 -9.74 -13.95
N GLU A 401 -2.15 -9.94 -14.91
CA GLU A 401 -3.50 -9.33 -14.92
C GLU A 401 -4.35 -9.78 -13.74
N GLU A 402 -4.28 -11.06 -13.36
CA GLU A 402 -4.93 -11.59 -12.15
C GLU A 402 -4.38 -10.93 -10.88
N ASN A 403 -3.05 -10.80 -10.76
CA ASN A 403 -2.41 -10.14 -9.62
C ASN A 403 -2.79 -8.65 -9.53
N VAL A 404 -2.79 -7.94 -10.67
CA VAL A 404 -3.21 -6.53 -10.72
C VAL A 404 -4.67 -6.39 -10.26
N SER A 405 -5.56 -7.25 -10.75
CA SER A 405 -6.97 -7.24 -10.36
C SER A 405 -7.16 -7.49 -8.85
N GLU A 406 -6.40 -8.43 -8.28
CA GLU A 406 -6.41 -8.69 -6.83
C GLU A 406 -5.90 -7.49 -6.02
N LYS A 407 -4.81 -6.84 -6.48
CA LYS A 407 -4.29 -5.61 -5.84
C LYS A 407 -5.29 -4.46 -5.91
N GLU A 408 -6.00 -4.30 -7.03
CA GLU A 408 -7.05 -3.29 -7.17
C GLU A 408 -8.20 -3.51 -6.18
N GLN A 409 -8.64 -4.77 -6.01
CA GLN A 409 -9.67 -5.13 -5.04
C GLN A 409 -9.24 -4.82 -3.60
N MET A 410 -8.01 -5.19 -3.23
CA MET A 410 -7.47 -4.86 -1.90
C MET A 410 -7.35 -3.36 -1.68
N LEU A 411 -6.91 -2.60 -2.70
CA LEU A 411 -6.81 -1.14 -2.60
C LEU A 411 -8.20 -0.52 -2.38
N GLU A 412 -9.23 -1.02 -3.05
CA GLU A 412 -10.59 -0.55 -2.87
C GLU A 412 -11.13 -0.88 -1.47
N GLN A 413 -10.82 -2.07 -0.93
CA GLN A 413 -11.14 -2.44 0.44
C GLN A 413 -10.47 -1.50 1.46
N VAL A 414 -9.18 -1.18 1.28
CA VAL A 414 -8.45 -0.24 2.14
C VAL A 414 -9.06 1.16 2.08
N LYS A 415 -9.48 1.63 0.90
CA LYS A 415 -10.17 2.94 0.78
C LYS A 415 -11.50 2.96 1.53
N MET A 416 -12.29 1.89 1.43
CA MET A 416 -13.55 1.79 2.15
C MET A 416 -13.32 1.82 3.67
N GLU A 417 -12.32 1.08 4.15
CA GLU A 417 -11.99 1.04 5.57
C GLU A 417 -11.43 2.37 6.09
N ASN A 418 -10.57 3.05 5.32
CA ASN A 418 -10.13 4.40 5.67
C ASN A 418 -11.29 5.40 5.74
N SER A 419 -12.24 5.31 4.80
CA SER A 419 -13.44 6.15 4.81
C SER A 419 -14.31 5.87 6.04
N ARG A 420 -14.44 4.59 6.43
CA ARG A 420 -15.14 4.16 7.65
C ARG A 420 -14.48 4.72 8.91
N LEU A 421 -13.16 4.61 9.03
CA LEU A 421 -12.39 5.13 10.17
C LEU A 421 -12.45 6.65 10.27
N HIS A 422 -12.41 7.38 9.14
CA HIS A 422 -12.59 8.82 9.14
C HIS A 422 -13.97 9.25 9.63
N LEU A 423 -15.02 8.53 9.21
CA LEU A 423 -16.37 8.77 9.70
C LEU A 423 -16.48 8.51 11.21
N GLU A 424 -15.95 7.39 11.69
CA GLU A 424 -15.94 7.03 13.11
C GLU A 424 -15.17 8.06 13.96
N SER A 425 -14.03 8.55 13.46
CA SER A 425 -13.26 9.62 14.11
C SER A 425 -14.07 10.91 14.20
N ALA A 426 -14.74 11.32 13.11
CA ALA A 426 -15.56 12.52 13.08
C ALA A 426 -16.75 12.44 14.05
N GLU A 427 -17.38 11.28 14.17
CA GLU A 427 -18.46 11.04 15.15
C GLU A 427 -17.96 11.14 16.60
N LYS A 428 -16.77 10.59 16.90
CA LYS A 428 -16.15 10.71 18.23
C LYS A 428 -15.80 12.16 18.57
N ASP A 429 -15.23 12.89 17.61
CA ASP A 429 -14.91 14.32 17.77
C ASP A 429 -16.17 15.16 18.01
N GLN A 430 -17.25 14.86 17.29
CA GLN A 430 -18.55 15.52 17.50
C GLN A 430 -19.11 15.21 18.90
N THR A 431 -19.05 13.95 19.33
CA THR A 431 -19.50 13.53 20.66
C THR A 431 -18.71 14.24 21.77
N LEU A 432 -17.39 14.39 21.59
CA LEU A 432 -16.53 15.14 22.51
C LEU A 432 -16.91 16.63 22.54
N LEU A 433 -17.16 17.23 21.37
CA LEU A 433 -17.57 18.63 21.27
C LEU A 433 -18.90 18.89 22.00
N ASP A 434 -19.88 18.00 21.83
CA ASP A 434 -21.17 18.07 22.51
C ASP A 434 -21.00 17.93 24.04
N ALA A 435 -20.15 17.00 24.49
CA ALA A 435 -19.82 16.86 25.91
C ALA A 435 -19.14 18.12 26.49
N MET A 436 -18.24 18.75 25.74
CA MET A 436 -17.60 20.01 26.13
C MET A 436 -18.61 21.17 26.20
N GLN A 437 -19.57 21.23 25.27
CA GLN A 437 -20.64 22.23 25.32
C GLN A 437 -21.55 22.03 26.53
N MET A 438 -21.94 20.79 26.81
CA MET A 438 -22.71 20.44 28.01
C MET A 438 -21.97 20.81 29.30
N PHE A 439 -20.68 20.52 29.39
CA PHE A 439 -19.87 20.90 30.54
C PHE A 439 -19.78 22.43 30.69
N ARG A 440 -19.60 23.16 29.59
CA ARG A 440 -19.59 24.63 29.61
C ARG A 440 -20.90 25.19 30.15
N LEU A 441 -22.04 24.65 29.73
CA LEU A 441 -23.35 25.05 30.25
C LEU A 441 -23.48 24.79 31.76
N GLN A 442 -23.07 23.60 32.23
CA GLN A 442 -23.08 23.29 33.67
C GLN A 442 -22.18 24.23 34.50
N VAL A 443 -21.01 24.59 33.99
CA VAL A 443 -20.11 25.56 34.65
C VAL A 443 -20.78 26.93 34.72
N GLN A 444 -21.47 27.36 33.66
CA GLN A 444 -22.18 28.63 33.62
C GLN A 444 -23.38 28.66 34.57
N GLU A 445 -24.16 27.57 34.66
CA GLU A 445 -25.26 27.42 35.62
C GLU A 445 -24.76 27.50 37.07
N ARG A 446 -23.67 26.79 37.39
CA ARG A 446 -23.06 26.85 38.72
C ARG A 446 -22.54 28.24 39.05
N LYS A 447 -21.95 28.94 38.07
CA LYS A 447 -21.51 30.33 38.24
C LYS A 447 -22.69 31.23 38.58
N GLN A 448 -23.79 31.15 37.83
CA GLN A 448 -25.00 31.92 38.12
C GLN A 448 -25.56 31.61 39.51
N HIS A 449 -25.59 30.32 39.89
CA HIS A 449 -26.04 29.91 41.21
C HIS A 449 -25.18 30.49 42.34
N MET A 450 -23.85 30.49 42.20
CA MET A 450 -22.95 31.12 43.18
C MET A 450 -23.16 32.63 43.26
N GLU A 451 -23.43 33.29 42.14
CA GLU A 451 -23.72 34.72 42.10
C GLU A 451 -25.04 35.04 42.85
N ASP A 452 -26.08 34.24 42.65
CA ASP A 452 -27.35 34.36 43.38
C ASP A 452 -27.16 34.14 44.90
N VAL A 453 -26.32 33.17 45.29
CA VAL A 453 -25.96 32.92 46.70
C VAL A 453 -25.22 34.11 47.30
N ASN A 454 -24.25 34.68 46.57
CA ASN A 454 -23.50 35.86 47.02
C ASN A 454 -24.44 37.07 47.22
N VAL A 455 -25.33 37.34 46.27
CA VAL A 455 -26.33 38.42 46.39
C VAL A 455 -27.21 38.22 47.64
N ARG A 456 -27.61 36.97 47.93
CA ARG A 456 -28.39 36.66 49.13
C ARG A 456 -27.60 36.88 50.42
N LEU A 457 -26.34 36.43 50.45
CA LEU A 457 -25.44 36.63 51.60
C LEU A 457 -25.17 38.12 51.85
N GLU A 458 -24.94 38.92 50.81
CA GLU A 458 -24.76 40.37 50.93
C GLU A 458 -26.02 41.04 51.51
N ALA A 459 -27.20 40.63 51.07
CA ALA A 459 -28.46 41.12 51.61
C ALA A 459 -28.61 40.76 53.10
N GLU A 460 -28.33 39.52 53.49
CA GLU A 460 -28.36 39.08 54.89
C GLU A 460 -27.36 39.85 55.76
N LEU A 461 -26.11 40.01 55.31
CA LEU A 461 -25.08 40.79 56.00
C LEU A 461 -25.48 42.26 56.18
N LYS A 462 -26.10 42.87 55.16
CA LYS A 462 -26.64 44.23 55.25
C LYS A 462 -27.76 44.32 56.29
N THR A 463 -28.62 43.31 56.35
CA THR A 463 -29.72 43.23 57.32
C THR A 463 -29.20 43.05 58.76
N MET A 464 -28.16 42.22 58.94
CA MET A 464 -27.50 42.08 60.25
C MET A 464 -26.80 43.37 60.68
N SER A 465 -26.17 44.08 59.74
CA SER A 465 -25.49 45.35 60.02
C SER A 465 -26.49 46.42 60.50
N THR A 466 -27.65 46.55 59.87
CA THR A 466 -28.68 47.50 60.32
C THR A 466 -29.27 47.12 61.68
N LEU A 467 -29.45 45.83 61.97
CA LEU A 467 -29.87 45.37 63.30
C LEU A 467 -28.85 45.73 64.38
N LEU A 468 -27.56 45.62 64.10
CA LEU A 468 -26.49 46.01 65.02
C LEU A 468 -26.46 47.53 65.26
N GLU A 469 -26.66 48.35 64.22
CA GLU A 469 -26.77 49.81 64.36
C GLU A 469 -27.98 50.20 65.24
N ILE A 470 -29.13 49.54 65.05
CA ILE A 470 -30.31 49.76 65.89
C ILE A 470 -30.02 49.36 67.35
N SER A 471 -29.40 48.19 67.57
CA SER A 471 -29.07 47.73 68.93
C SER A 471 -28.08 48.67 69.63
N ASN A 472 -27.10 49.23 68.91
CA ASN A 472 -26.13 50.17 69.46
C ASN A 472 -26.75 51.54 69.77
N SER A 473 -27.76 51.97 69.02
CA SER A 473 -28.48 53.22 69.29
C SER A 473 -29.46 53.12 70.46
N GLN A 474 -29.92 51.93 70.83
CA GLN A 474 -30.77 51.70 72.01
C GLN A 474 -29.98 51.64 73.34
N HIS A 475 -28.66 51.48 73.29
CA HIS A 475 -27.78 51.42 74.47
C HIS A 475 -27.00 52.72 74.74
N LYS A 476 -27.20 53.75 73.91
CA LYS A 476 -26.79 55.14 74.18
C LYS A 476 -27.99 55.94 74.65
#